data_AF-A0AAU7TRI8-F1
#
_entry.id   AF-A0AAU7TRI8-F1
#
_cell.length_a   1.000
_cell.length_b   1.000
_cell.length_c   1.000
_cell.angle_alpha   90.00
_cell.angle_beta   90.00
_cell.angle_gamma   90.00
#
_symmetry.space_group_name_H-M   'P 1'
#
loop_
_entity.id
_entity.type
_entity.pdbx_description
1 polymer ?
#
loop_
_entity_poly.entity_id
_entity_poly.type
_entity_poly.pdbx_seq_one_letter_code
_entity_poly.pdbx_strand_id
1 'polypeptide(L)'
;MYFLMLFLYGLTPISYAKEINYCGTINFHAGIFDYSKIQKASRKVDCRDNPVPIYYKGIKDYFNLTSSAYATGGASYLTWDKTDGKYHYDEDELKDTIRDVIYNPKYKYLSHLTFSVKINYQSRPSGALVISDVIFKDMDGKGVIIIKDAFFYSKDNYAAVYGSQPIKFTDKSKIELMEGVNDLLIPWL
;
A
#
# COMPACT_ATOMS: atom_id res chain seq x y z
N MET A 1 -44.47 22.98 -29.14
CA MET A 1 -43.07 22.57 -29.30
C MET A 1 -42.19 23.61 -28.63
N TYR A 2 -41.76 23.37 -27.39
CA TYR A 2 -40.53 23.95 -26.83
C TYR A 2 -39.98 22.94 -25.83
N PHE A 3 -38.80 22.44 -26.18
CA PHE A 3 -38.02 21.41 -25.50
C PHE A 3 -37.36 22.07 -24.28
N LEU A 4 -37.71 21.67 -23.06
CA LEU A 4 -37.01 22.12 -21.85
C LEU A 4 -35.83 21.17 -21.60
N MET A 5 -34.63 21.57 -22.00
CA MET A 5 -33.40 20.81 -21.75
C MET A 5 -33.04 20.90 -20.25
N LEU A 6 -33.03 19.76 -19.59
CA LEU A 6 -32.37 19.55 -18.30
C LEU A 6 -30.87 19.78 -18.44
N PHE A 7 -30.30 20.70 -17.66
CA PHE A 7 -28.89 20.66 -17.28
C PHE A 7 -28.81 20.36 -15.78
N LEU A 8 -28.84 19.07 -15.43
CA LEU A 8 -28.34 18.60 -14.15
C LEU A 8 -26.82 18.63 -14.21
N TYR A 9 -26.22 19.76 -13.84
CA TYR A 9 -24.81 19.79 -13.45
C TYR A 9 -24.66 18.99 -12.16
N GLY A 10 -24.39 17.69 -12.29
CA GLY A 10 -23.84 16.89 -11.22
C GLY A 10 -22.44 17.40 -10.90
N LEU A 11 -22.35 18.40 -10.02
CA LEU A 11 -21.11 18.73 -9.32
C LEU A 11 -20.79 17.54 -8.44
N THR A 12 -19.95 16.64 -8.94
CA THR A 12 -19.22 15.73 -8.06
C THR A 12 -18.38 16.61 -7.14
N PRO A 13 -18.45 16.44 -5.80
CA PRO A 13 -17.53 17.15 -4.94
C PRO A 13 -16.13 16.67 -5.29
N ILE A 14 -15.33 17.55 -5.88
CA ILE A 14 -13.88 17.40 -5.93
C ILE A 14 -13.45 17.47 -4.47
N SER A 15 -13.42 16.32 -3.81
CA SER A 15 -12.85 16.19 -2.46
C SER A 15 -11.36 16.42 -2.63
N TYR A 16 -10.93 17.67 -2.45
CA TYR A 16 -9.51 17.99 -2.41
C TYR A 16 -8.87 17.16 -1.29
N ALA A 17 -7.84 16.40 -1.66
CA ALA A 17 -7.12 15.55 -0.73
C ALA A 17 -6.56 16.41 0.41
N LYS A 18 -6.93 16.11 1.66
CA LYS A 18 -6.41 16.81 2.83
C LYS A 18 -5.10 16.20 3.28
N GLU A 19 -4.09 17.06 3.46
CA GLU A 19 -2.82 16.68 4.06
C GLU A 19 -3.00 16.42 5.56
N ILE A 20 -2.45 15.31 6.04
CA ILE A 20 -2.44 14.91 7.45
C ILE A 20 -1.00 14.60 7.83
N ASN A 21 -0.45 15.36 8.78
CA ASN A 21 0.80 15.00 9.43
C ASN A 21 0.51 13.98 10.55
N TYR A 22 0.83 12.72 10.30
CA TYR A 22 0.64 11.63 11.25
C TYR A 22 1.78 11.62 12.28
N CYS A 23 1.44 11.78 13.56
CA CYS A 23 2.38 11.86 14.69
C CYS A 23 3.55 12.87 14.54
N GLY A 24 3.45 13.84 13.62
CA GLY A 24 4.53 14.79 13.36
C GLY A 24 5.64 14.27 12.43
N THR A 25 5.52 13.06 11.88
CA THR A 25 6.65 12.35 11.23
C THR A 25 6.43 11.97 9.77
N ILE A 26 5.19 11.72 9.35
CA ILE A 26 4.87 11.31 7.97
C ILE A 26 3.60 12.05 7.53
N ASN A 27 3.64 12.68 6.36
CA ASN A 27 2.49 13.38 5.80
C ASN A 27 1.74 12.50 4.78
N PHE A 28 0.42 12.46 4.90
CA PHE A 28 -0.51 11.67 4.08
C PHE A 28 -1.51 12.59 3.38
N HIS A 29 -1.90 12.26 2.14
CA HIS A 29 -3.08 12.82 1.49
C HIS A 29 -4.25 11.87 1.64
N ALA A 30 -5.18 12.20 2.54
CA ALA A 30 -6.35 11.34 2.76
C ALA A 30 -7.21 11.16 1.49
N GLY A 31 -7.16 12.08 0.52
CA GLY A 31 -7.80 11.90 -0.79
C GLY A 31 -9.26 11.46 -0.69
N ILE A 32 -9.52 10.29 -1.28
CA ILE A 32 -10.82 9.59 -1.32
C ILE A 32 -11.06 8.67 -0.11
N PHE A 33 -10.10 8.57 0.81
CA PHE A 33 -10.22 7.82 2.05
C PHE A 33 -10.89 8.67 3.15
N ASP A 34 -11.45 7.99 4.16
CA ASP A 34 -12.10 8.67 5.29
C ASP A 34 -11.09 9.47 6.14
N TYR A 35 -10.96 10.75 5.81
CA TYR A 35 -10.15 11.73 6.53
C TYR A 35 -10.40 11.74 8.04
N SER A 36 -11.64 11.56 8.48
CA SER A 36 -12.00 11.65 9.90
C SER A 36 -11.31 10.56 10.73
N LYS A 37 -11.12 9.36 10.15
CA LYS A 37 -10.52 8.20 10.80
C LYS A 37 -9.01 8.36 10.95
N ILE A 38 -8.35 8.75 9.86
CA ILE A 38 -6.90 8.95 9.84
C ILE A 38 -6.52 10.11 10.77
N GLN A 39 -7.28 11.22 10.73
CA GLN A 39 -7.05 12.34 11.64
C GLN A 39 -7.26 11.95 13.11
N LYS A 40 -8.31 11.18 13.42
CA LYS A 40 -8.54 10.71 14.80
C LYS A 40 -7.40 9.84 15.29
N ALA A 41 -6.86 8.95 14.45
CA ALA A 41 -5.71 8.12 14.80
C ALA A 41 -4.45 8.96 15.06
N SER A 42 -4.20 9.97 14.22
CA SER A 42 -3.04 10.87 14.33
C SER A 42 -2.98 11.67 15.63
N ARG A 43 -4.13 11.92 16.27
CA ARG A 43 -4.24 12.72 17.51
C ARG A 43 -3.98 11.93 18.80
N LYS A 44 -3.81 10.61 18.70
CA LYS A 44 -3.55 9.77 19.87
C LYS A 44 -2.11 9.94 20.36
N VAL A 45 -1.89 9.80 21.67
CA VAL A 45 -0.55 9.91 22.29
C VAL A 45 0.36 8.76 21.84
N ASP A 46 -0.22 7.59 21.61
CA ASP A 46 0.42 6.34 21.17
C ASP A 46 0.23 6.12 19.66
N CYS A 47 -0.01 7.18 18.88
CA CYS A 47 -0.33 7.05 17.46
C CYS A 47 0.73 6.27 16.67
N ARG A 48 2.00 6.28 17.11
CA ARG A 48 3.10 5.55 16.45
C ARG A 48 3.02 4.03 16.61
N ASP A 49 2.46 3.55 17.71
CA ASP A 49 2.47 2.13 18.07
C ASP A 49 1.18 1.41 17.62
N ASN A 50 0.28 2.14 16.96
CA ASN A 50 -1.03 1.63 16.56
C ASN A 50 -1.20 1.63 15.05
N PRO A 51 -1.82 0.59 14.47
CA PRO A 51 -2.19 0.59 13.06
C PRO A 51 -3.10 1.77 12.70
N VAL A 52 -2.79 2.44 11.58
CA VAL A 52 -3.58 3.55 11.04
C VAL A 52 -4.79 2.97 10.30
N PRO A 53 -6.03 3.21 10.75
CA PRO A 53 -7.20 2.70 10.07
C PRO A 53 -7.41 3.43 8.75
N ILE A 54 -7.61 2.67 7.68
CA ILE A 54 -8.03 3.17 6.38
C ILE A 54 -9.41 2.66 6.02
N TYR A 55 -10.18 3.55 5.41
CA TYR A 55 -11.52 3.27 4.96
C TYR A 55 -11.69 3.78 3.55
N TYR A 56 -12.00 2.88 2.63
CA TYR A 56 -12.12 3.15 1.20
C TYR A 56 -13.34 2.46 0.63
N LYS A 57 -14.30 3.24 0.09
CA LYS A 57 -15.55 2.73 -0.51
C LYS A 57 -16.24 1.62 0.31
N GLY A 58 -16.30 1.77 1.64
CA GLY A 58 -16.92 0.81 2.55
C GLY A 58 -16.03 -0.36 3.01
N ILE A 59 -14.81 -0.49 2.49
CA ILE A 59 -13.81 -1.45 2.95
C ILE A 59 -12.98 -0.82 4.06
N LYS A 60 -12.81 -1.54 5.16
CA LYS A 60 -11.94 -1.15 6.28
C LYS A 60 -10.68 -2.02 6.28
N ASP A 61 -9.53 -1.37 6.39
CA ASP A 61 -8.24 -2.04 6.60
C ASP A 61 -7.30 -1.15 7.44
N TYR A 62 -6.01 -1.50 7.53
CA TYR A 62 -5.04 -0.78 8.33
C TYR A 62 -3.66 -0.69 7.65
N PHE A 63 -3.00 0.45 7.81
CA PHE A 63 -1.57 0.59 7.60
C PHE A 63 -0.84 0.37 8.91
N ASN A 64 0.35 -0.21 8.84
CA ASN A 64 1.26 -0.28 9.98
C ASN A 64 2.35 0.77 9.81
N LEU A 65 2.62 1.53 10.87
CA LEU A 65 3.82 2.34 10.93
C LEU A 65 4.91 1.49 11.55
N THR A 66 6.09 1.52 10.93
CA THR A 66 7.24 0.79 11.43
C THR A 66 8.37 1.76 11.71
N SER A 67 8.98 1.60 12.89
CA SER A 67 10.24 2.24 13.25
C SER A 67 11.44 1.58 12.56
N SER A 68 11.26 0.39 11.96
CA SER A 68 12.29 -0.40 11.29
C SER A 68 12.47 0.01 9.83
N ALA A 69 12.60 1.30 9.56
CA ALA A 69 13.06 1.77 8.25
C ALA A 69 14.57 1.94 8.32
N TYR A 70 15.29 0.92 7.85
CA TYR A 70 16.73 1.00 7.78
C TYR A 70 17.14 2.06 6.74
N ALA A 71 18.10 2.90 7.08
CA ALA A 71 18.69 3.89 6.16
C ALA A 71 19.37 3.24 4.92
N THR A 72 19.50 1.90 4.92
CA THR A 72 19.91 1.07 3.78
C THR A 72 18.74 0.68 2.87
N GLY A 73 17.53 1.19 3.09
CA GLY A 73 16.37 1.09 2.20
C GLY A 73 15.53 -0.18 2.32
N GLY A 74 15.93 -1.18 3.10
CA GLY A 74 15.17 -2.43 3.21
C GLY A 74 14.06 -2.37 4.25
N ALA A 75 12.84 -2.71 3.86
CA ALA A 75 11.76 -3.08 4.76
C ALA A 75 11.26 -4.46 4.34
N SER A 76 11.28 -5.41 5.28
CA SER A 76 11.07 -6.83 4.98
C SER A 76 12.08 -7.32 3.92
N TYR A 77 11.67 -8.23 3.05
CA TYR A 77 12.47 -8.90 2.01
C TYR A 77 13.04 -7.98 0.92
N LEU A 78 12.95 -6.66 1.03
CA LEU A 78 13.47 -5.72 0.03
C LEU A 78 14.86 -5.21 0.43
N THR A 79 15.76 -5.10 -0.55
CA THR A 79 17.12 -4.59 -0.33
C THR A 79 17.47 -3.56 -1.40
N TRP A 80 18.05 -2.42 -0.99
CA TRP A 80 18.57 -1.42 -1.93
C TRP A 80 19.96 -1.81 -2.42
N ASP A 81 20.11 -1.97 -3.73
CA ASP A 81 21.40 -2.15 -4.37
C ASP A 81 21.96 -0.79 -4.82
N LYS A 82 23.08 -0.41 -4.20
CA LYS A 82 23.78 0.84 -4.53
C LYS A 82 24.47 0.81 -5.89
N THR A 83 24.73 -0.37 -6.45
CA THR A 83 25.47 -0.55 -7.70
C THR A 83 24.61 -0.23 -8.92
N ASP A 84 23.35 -0.65 -8.92
CA ASP A 84 22.40 -0.37 -10.00
C ASP A 84 21.33 0.67 -9.64
N GLY A 85 21.31 1.12 -8.37
CA GLY A 85 20.40 2.13 -7.87
C GLY A 85 18.94 1.67 -7.85
N LYS A 86 18.70 0.39 -7.55
CA LYS A 86 17.36 -0.21 -7.54
C LYS A 86 17.12 -1.06 -6.29
N TYR A 87 15.84 -1.28 -6.02
CA TYR A 87 15.40 -2.28 -5.05
C TYR A 87 15.35 -3.66 -5.68
N HIS A 88 15.96 -4.62 -5.00
CA HIS A 88 15.83 -6.05 -5.23
C HIS A 88 15.11 -6.68 -4.05
N TYR A 89 14.83 -7.98 -4.14
CA TYR A 89 14.39 -8.75 -3.01
C TYR A 89 15.46 -9.75 -2.57
N ASP A 90 15.60 -9.95 -1.28
CA ASP A 90 16.31 -11.08 -0.71
C ASP A 90 15.45 -12.33 -0.89
N GLU A 91 15.97 -13.33 -1.58
CA GLU A 91 15.21 -14.54 -1.90
C GLU A 91 14.84 -15.35 -0.66
N ASP A 92 15.69 -15.37 0.35
CA ASP A 92 15.49 -16.20 1.55
C ASP A 92 14.51 -15.52 2.50
N GLU A 93 14.63 -14.20 2.69
CA GLU A 93 13.63 -13.42 3.43
C GLU A 93 12.25 -13.44 2.74
N LEU A 94 12.22 -13.41 1.41
CA LEU A 94 10.96 -13.54 0.66
C LEU A 94 10.35 -14.94 0.84
N LYS A 95 11.15 -16.01 0.78
CA LYS A 95 10.67 -17.38 1.02
C LYS A 95 10.12 -17.53 2.43
N ASP A 96 10.76 -16.93 3.42
CA ASP A 96 10.29 -16.95 4.81
C ASP A 96 8.98 -16.16 4.95
N THR A 97 8.89 -14.97 4.34
CA THR A 97 7.65 -14.18 4.30
C THR A 97 6.50 -14.95 3.64
N ILE A 98 6.75 -15.62 2.51
CA ILE A 98 5.76 -16.47 1.84
C ILE A 98 5.39 -17.67 2.71
N ARG A 99 6.35 -18.27 3.41
CA ARG A 99 6.10 -19.40 4.32
C ARG A 99 5.16 -19.00 5.45
N ASP A 100 5.34 -17.83 6.04
CA ASP A 100 4.47 -17.31 7.10
C ASP A 100 3.03 -17.11 6.60
N VAL A 101 2.87 -16.62 5.37
CA VAL A 101 1.55 -16.50 4.73
C VAL A 101 0.90 -17.88 4.52
N ILE A 102 1.68 -18.85 4.04
CA ILE A 102 1.24 -20.23 3.73
C ILE A 102 0.95 -21.02 5.02
N TYR A 103 1.56 -20.66 6.14
CA TYR A 103 1.32 -21.31 7.44
C TYR A 103 -0.15 -21.19 7.87
N ASN A 104 -0.84 -20.15 7.41
CA ASN A 104 -2.29 -20.05 7.54
C ASN A 104 -2.98 -21.14 6.68
N PRO A 105 -3.76 -22.07 7.26
CA PRO A 105 -4.42 -23.15 6.53
C PRO A 105 -5.27 -22.67 5.34
N LYS A 106 -5.83 -21.45 5.44
CA LYS A 106 -6.60 -20.81 4.37
C LYS A 106 -5.79 -20.58 3.10
N TYR A 107 -4.48 -20.40 3.22
CA TYR A 107 -3.57 -20.05 2.12
C TYR A 107 -2.54 -21.15 1.83
N LYS A 108 -2.64 -22.31 2.48
CA LYS A 108 -1.73 -23.45 2.26
C LYS A 108 -1.59 -23.83 0.78
N TYR A 109 -2.67 -23.70 0.00
CA TYR A 109 -2.70 -24.02 -1.43
C TYR A 109 -1.74 -23.17 -2.27
N LEU A 110 -1.31 -22.00 -1.80
CA LEU A 110 -0.33 -21.15 -2.52
C LEU A 110 1.03 -21.83 -2.68
N SER A 111 1.37 -22.79 -1.81
CA SER A 111 2.60 -23.59 -1.91
C SER A 111 2.70 -24.44 -3.19
N HIS A 112 1.59 -24.66 -3.88
CA HIS A 112 1.55 -25.39 -5.15
C HIS A 112 1.62 -24.48 -6.38
N LEU A 113 1.70 -23.17 -6.18
CA LEU A 113 1.76 -22.19 -7.25
C LEU A 113 3.20 -21.71 -7.44
N THR A 114 3.53 -21.32 -8.67
CA THR A 114 4.75 -20.55 -8.89
C THR A 114 4.49 -19.09 -8.52
N PHE A 115 5.53 -18.35 -8.15
CA PHE A 115 5.39 -16.91 -7.92
C PHE A 115 6.42 -16.11 -8.70
N SER A 116 6.10 -14.85 -8.94
CA SER A 116 7.05 -13.85 -9.41
C SER A 116 6.87 -12.57 -8.63
N VAL A 117 7.95 -11.85 -8.38
CA VAL A 117 7.92 -10.55 -7.73
C VAL A 117 8.04 -9.45 -8.78
N LYS A 118 7.24 -8.40 -8.65
CA LYS A 118 7.45 -7.13 -9.36
C LYS A 118 7.66 -6.04 -8.34
N ILE A 119 8.76 -5.32 -8.47
CA ILE A 119 9.06 -4.17 -7.62
C ILE A 119 8.94 -2.92 -8.47
N ASN A 120 8.20 -1.93 -7.97
CA ASN A 120 8.13 -0.60 -8.55
C ASN A 120 8.66 0.41 -7.53
N TYR A 121 9.70 1.14 -7.91
CA TYR A 121 10.30 2.19 -7.10
C TYR A 121 9.93 3.56 -7.67
N GLN A 122 9.49 4.45 -6.80
CA GLN A 122 9.23 5.84 -7.11
C GLN A 122 9.95 6.72 -6.11
N SER A 123 11.00 7.41 -6.57
CA SER A 123 11.65 8.46 -5.79
C SER A 123 10.68 9.62 -5.56
N ARG A 124 10.73 10.22 -4.37
CA ARG A 124 9.89 11.35 -3.97
C ARG A 124 10.74 12.43 -3.30
N PRO A 125 10.34 13.72 -3.37
CA PRO A 125 11.09 14.79 -2.70
C PRO A 125 11.30 14.58 -1.20
N SER A 126 10.42 13.86 -0.50
CA SER A 126 10.51 13.59 0.93
C SER A 126 10.84 12.12 1.27
N GLY A 127 11.31 11.33 0.30
CA GLY A 127 11.73 9.94 0.52
C GLY A 127 11.47 9.04 -0.68
N ALA A 128 10.81 7.90 -0.47
CA ALA A 128 10.54 6.94 -1.55
C ALA A 128 9.29 6.11 -1.32
N LEU A 129 8.64 5.72 -2.41
CA LEU A 129 7.61 4.67 -2.43
C LEU A 129 8.17 3.44 -3.13
N VAL A 130 8.09 2.29 -2.46
CA VAL A 130 8.39 0.98 -3.04
C VAL A 130 7.15 0.12 -2.98
N ILE A 131 6.69 -0.35 -4.13
CA ILE A 131 5.56 -1.26 -4.24
C ILE A 131 6.13 -2.62 -4.64
N SER A 132 5.84 -3.65 -3.85
CA SER A 132 6.17 -5.03 -4.15
C SER A 132 4.90 -5.83 -4.42
N ASP A 133 4.85 -6.47 -5.58
CA ASP A 133 3.78 -7.37 -5.97
C ASP A 133 4.34 -8.80 -6.03
N VAL A 134 3.96 -9.64 -5.06
CA VAL A 134 4.17 -11.09 -5.14
C VAL A 134 2.97 -11.71 -5.82
N ILE A 135 3.15 -12.11 -7.08
CA ILE A 135 2.10 -12.66 -7.94
C ILE A 135 2.24 -14.17 -7.99
N PHE A 136 1.29 -14.89 -7.40
CA PHE A 136 1.17 -16.34 -7.55
C PHE A 136 0.44 -16.67 -8.84
N LYS A 137 0.97 -17.64 -9.59
CA LYS A 137 0.53 -18.02 -10.92
C LYS A 137 0.14 -19.49 -10.98
N ASP A 138 -0.88 -19.78 -11.78
CA ASP A 138 -1.23 -21.15 -12.15
C ASP A 138 -0.22 -21.76 -13.14
N MET A 139 -0.48 -23.00 -13.57
CA MET A 139 0.40 -23.74 -14.49
C MET A 139 0.50 -23.09 -15.87
N ASP A 140 -0.52 -22.32 -16.28
CA ASP A 140 -0.54 -21.57 -17.53
C ASP A 140 0.17 -20.21 -17.42
N GLY A 141 0.76 -19.91 -16.25
CA GLY A 141 1.46 -18.66 -15.97
C GLY A 141 0.54 -17.48 -15.70
N LYS A 142 -0.78 -17.69 -15.54
CA LYS A 142 -1.75 -16.64 -15.26
C LYS A 142 -1.77 -16.31 -13.77
N GLY A 143 -1.75 -15.02 -13.45
CA GLY A 143 -1.86 -14.54 -12.07
C GLY A 143 -3.22 -14.88 -11.44
N VAL A 144 -3.20 -15.57 -10.31
CA VAL A 144 -4.41 -16.01 -9.58
C VAL A 144 -4.56 -15.28 -8.25
N ILE A 145 -3.45 -15.09 -7.53
CA ILE A 145 -3.37 -14.38 -6.26
C ILE A 145 -2.26 -13.35 -6.32
N ILE A 146 -2.48 -12.20 -5.70
CA ILE A 146 -1.47 -11.18 -5.50
C ILE A 146 -1.39 -10.81 -4.02
N ILE A 147 -0.16 -10.68 -3.54
CA ILE A 147 0.14 -9.98 -2.30
C ILE A 147 0.82 -8.69 -2.74
N LYS A 148 0.22 -7.56 -2.42
CA LYS A 148 0.76 -6.23 -2.66
C LYS A 148 1.20 -5.63 -1.34
N ASP A 149 2.46 -5.23 -1.27
CA ASP A 149 3.04 -4.50 -0.16
C ASP A 149 3.47 -3.12 -0.65
N ALA A 150 3.07 -2.07 0.05
CA ALA A 150 3.46 -0.70 -0.23
C ALA A 150 4.27 -0.18 0.95
N PHE A 151 5.54 0.14 0.68
CA PHE A 151 6.51 0.66 1.63
C PHE A 151 6.77 2.12 1.32
N PHE A 152 6.62 2.98 2.33
CA PHE A 152 6.69 4.42 2.15
C PHE A 152 7.72 4.99 3.09
N TYR A 153 8.90 5.32 2.57
CA TYR A 153 10.03 5.83 3.32
C TYR A 153 9.97 7.36 3.41
N SER A 154 10.19 7.89 4.60
CA SER A 154 10.47 9.30 4.87
C SER A 154 11.98 9.54 4.94
N LYS A 155 12.42 10.76 4.60
CA LYS A 155 13.81 11.23 4.78
C LYS A 155 14.35 11.06 6.21
N ASP A 156 13.46 11.03 7.19
CA ASP A 156 13.81 10.86 8.60
C ASP A 156 14.05 9.38 8.99
N ASN A 157 14.24 8.48 8.02
CA ASN A 157 14.41 7.03 8.20
C ASN A 157 13.22 6.34 8.91
N TYR A 158 12.00 6.71 8.53
CA TYR A 158 10.76 6.04 8.97
C TYR A 158 10.03 5.44 7.77
N ALA A 159 9.28 4.35 7.98
CA ALA A 159 8.42 3.80 6.94
C ALA A 159 6.98 3.58 7.42
N ALA A 160 6.02 3.89 6.54
CA ALA A 160 4.69 3.28 6.60
C ALA A 160 4.70 2.04 5.72
N VAL A 161 4.06 0.97 6.18
CA VAL A 161 3.90 -0.26 5.41
C VAL A 161 2.43 -0.63 5.38
N TYR A 162 1.90 -0.79 4.18
CA TYR A 162 0.63 -1.48 3.97
C TYR A 162 0.93 -2.82 3.31
N GLY A 163 0.74 -3.91 4.06
CA GLY A 163 0.88 -5.26 3.54
C GLY A 163 -0.50 -5.88 3.36
N SER A 164 -0.85 -6.23 2.12
CA SER A 164 -2.14 -6.86 1.86
C SER A 164 -2.14 -8.31 2.33
N GLN A 165 -3.29 -8.79 2.80
CA GLN A 165 -3.55 -10.23 2.82
C GLN A 165 -3.68 -10.75 1.38
N PRO A 166 -3.41 -12.05 1.09
CA PRO A 166 -3.57 -12.61 -0.25
C PRO A 166 -4.90 -12.23 -0.92
N ILE A 167 -4.81 -11.52 -2.05
CA ILE A 167 -5.95 -11.01 -2.81
C ILE A 167 -6.14 -11.86 -4.06
N LYS A 168 -7.37 -12.29 -4.35
CA LYS A 168 -7.70 -12.91 -5.64
C LYS A 168 -7.70 -11.86 -6.74
N PHE A 169 -7.16 -12.15 -7.91
CA PHE A 169 -7.22 -11.21 -9.06
C PHE A 169 -8.65 -10.85 -9.50
N THR A 170 -9.63 -11.67 -9.10
CA THR A 170 -11.06 -11.44 -9.30
C THR A 170 -11.67 -10.46 -8.29
N ASP A 171 -11.02 -10.22 -7.15
CA ASP A 171 -11.48 -9.30 -6.10
C ASP A 171 -11.06 -7.86 -6.43
N LYS A 172 -11.78 -7.24 -7.38
CA LYS A 172 -11.45 -5.93 -7.93
C LYS A 172 -11.48 -4.82 -6.88
N SER A 173 -12.36 -4.89 -5.90
CA SER A 173 -12.50 -3.82 -4.90
C SER A 173 -11.30 -3.76 -3.94
N LYS A 174 -10.71 -4.90 -3.59
CA LYS A 174 -9.44 -4.93 -2.85
C LYS A 174 -8.25 -4.46 -3.68
N ILE A 175 -8.24 -4.77 -4.98
CA ILE A 175 -7.21 -4.25 -5.89
C ILE A 175 -7.32 -2.72 -6.02
N GLU A 176 -8.53 -2.19 -6.16
CA GLU A 176 -8.76 -0.73 -6.15
C GLU A 176 -8.33 -0.07 -4.84
N LEU A 177 -8.54 -0.74 -3.70
CA LEU A 177 -8.04 -0.25 -2.42
C LEU A 177 -6.51 -0.12 -2.44
N MET A 178 -5.79 -1.11 -2.98
CA MET A 178 -4.33 -1.07 -3.11
C MET A 178 -3.86 0.07 -4.02
N GLU A 179 -4.58 0.30 -5.12
CA GLU A 179 -4.28 1.42 -6.02
C GLU A 179 -4.48 2.75 -5.29
N GLY A 180 -5.58 2.92 -4.57
CA GLY A 180 -5.81 4.11 -3.73
C GLY A 180 -4.80 4.26 -2.59
N VAL A 181 -4.28 3.17 -2.03
CA VAL A 181 -3.23 3.18 -0.99
C VAL A 181 -1.96 3.86 -1.50
N ASN A 182 -1.63 3.70 -2.78
CA ASN A 182 -0.51 4.41 -3.39
C ASN A 182 -0.78 5.92 -3.49
N ASP A 183 -2.03 6.33 -3.68
CA ASP A 183 -2.45 7.73 -3.77
C ASP A 183 -2.52 8.42 -2.39
N LEU A 184 -2.61 7.64 -1.31
CA LEU A 184 -2.70 8.10 0.08
C LEU A 184 -1.44 8.84 0.55
N LEU A 185 -0.30 8.59 -0.08
CA LEU A 185 0.99 9.09 0.36
C LEU A 185 1.59 9.97 -0.71
N ILE A 186 1.94 11.19 -0.28
CA ILE A 186 2.35 12.33 -1.08
C ILE A 186 2.93 11.93 -2.46
N PRO A 187 2.13 12.01 -3.55
CA PRO A 187 2.67 12.23 -4.87
C PRO A 187 2.77 13.75 -5.05
N TRP A 188 3.83 14.40 -4.55
CA TRP A 188 3.94 15.84 -4.73
C TRP A 188 5.27 16.16 -5.38
N LEU A 189 5.10 16.81 -6.55
CA LEU A 189 6.05 17.51 -7.40
C LEU A 189 7.38 17.85 -6.74
#